data_AF-A0A093ZJ23-F1
#
_entry.id   AF-A0A093ZJ23-F1
#
_cell.length_a   1.000
_cell.length_b   1.000
_cell.length_c   1.000
_cell.angle_alpha   90.00
_cell.angle_beta   90.00
_cell.angle_gamma   90.00
#
_symmetry.space_group_name_H-M   'P 1'
#
loop_
_entity.id
_entity.type
_entity.pdbx_description
1 polymer ?
#
loop_
_entity_poly.entity_id
_entity_poly.type
_entity_poly.pdbx_seq_one_letter_code
_entity_poly.pdbx_strand_id
1 'polypeptide(L)'
;MASTTISDLTEVRLVRRKYRWPAAQLNFWLFIVLVSSSSVLGIFASFSSVQSQLSLGTPWYFTYNITNGALGIAFFILLLYLINNRALLPGIVILGSFILFILWLVGLIVISIELWGPQGDVNGNCA
;
A
#
# COMPACT_ATOMS: atom_id res chain seq x y z
N MET A 1 60.89 40.40 -0.64
CA MET A 1 59.45 40.55 -0.94
C MET A 1 58.91 39.17 -1.25
N ALA A 2 58.36 38.49 -0.25
CA ALA A 2 57.81 37.13 -0.42
C ALA A 2 56.30 37.25 -0.65
N SER A 3 55.86 36.93 -1.87
CA SER A 3 54.43 36.86 -2.21
C SER A 3 53.92 35.50 -1.76
N THR A 4 53.24 35.45 -0.62
CA THR A 4 52.52 34.28 -0.15
C THR A 4 51.20 34.19 -0.91
N THR A 5 51.18 33.42 -1.99
CA THR A 5 49.93 32.94 -2.61
C THR A 5 49.23 32.02 -1.62
N ILE A 6 48.23 32.56 -0.92
CA ILE A 6 47.27 31.79 -0.15
C ILE A 6 46.44 31.01 -1.17
N SER A 7 46.75 29.73 -1.33
CA SER A 7 45.87 28.77 -1.99
C SER A 7 44.59 28.68 -1.16
N ASP A 8 43.58 29.42 -1.59
CA ASP A 8 42.22 29.40 -1.07
C ASP A 8 41.61 28.03 -1.40
N LEU A 9 41.93 27.03 -0.57
CA LEU A 9 41.32 25.71 -0.61
C LEU A 9 39.89 25.84 -0.08
N THR A 10 38.98 26.29 -0.94
CA THR A 10 37.54 26.18 -0.69
C THR A 10 37.17 24.71 -0.56
N GLU A 11 37.16 24.20 0.67
CA GLU A 11 36.63 22.89 1.01
C GLU A 11 35.12 22.94 0.75
N VAL A 12 34.70 22.52 -0.46
CA VAL A 12 33.28 22.35 -0.78
C VAL A 12 32.77 21.19 0.05
N ARG A 13 32.33 21.49 1.28
CA ARG A 13 31.67 20.54 2.16
C ARG A 13 30.34 20.16 1.51
N LEU A 14 30.34 19.08 0.73
CA LEU A 14 29.12 18.42 0.28
C LEU A 14 28.39 17.87 1.51
N VAL A 15 27.64 18.75 2.20
CA VAL A 15 26.72 18.34 3.26
C VAL A 15 25.64 17.52 2.57
N ARG A 16 25.85 16.20 2.50
CA ARG A 16 24.85 15.23 2.08
C ARG A 16 23.71 15.31 3.09
N ARG A 17 22.79 16.25 2.87
CA ARG A 17 21.56 16.36 3.66
C ARG A 17 20.78 15.07 3.42
N LYS A 18 20.89 14.12 4.35
CA LYS A 18 19.97 12.99 4.42
C LYS A 18 18.58 13.59 4.58
N TYR A 19 17.72 13.36 3.59
CA TYR A 19 16.33 13.78 3.61
C TYR A 19 15.67 13.25 4.90
N ARG A 20 15.29 14.16 5.79
CA ARG A 20 14.59 13.83 7.04
C ARG A 20 13.09 13.82 6.74
N TRP A 21 12.53 12.63 6.53
CA TRP A 21 11.07 12.47 6.44
C TRP A 21 10.42 12.89 7.77
N PRO A 22 9.25 13.57 7.74
CA PRO A 22 8.44 13.77 8.93
C PRO A 22 7.97 12.41 9.47
N ALA A 23 8.58 11.96 10.58
CA ALA A 23 8.34 10.62 11.13
C ALA A 23 6.86 10.39 11.52
N ALA A 24 6.18 11.43 12.00
CA ALA A 24 4.78 11.35 12.40
C ALA A 24 3.84 11.07 11.20
N GLN A 25 4.03 11.82 10.10
CA GLN A 25 3.20 11.65 8.90
C GLN A 25 3.40 10.26 8.26
N LEU A 26 4.64 9.77 8.25
CA LEU A 26 4.95 8.43 7.72
C LEU A 26 4.29 7.32 8.55
N ASN A 27 4.43 7.38 9.88
CA ASN A 27 3.88 6.38 10.78
C ASN A 27 2.35 6.34 10.74
N PHE A 28 1.70 7.51 10.61
CA PHE A 28 0.26 7.61 10.45
C PHE A 28 -0.22 6.94 9.16
N TRP A 29 0.45 7.18 8.03
CA TRP A 29 0.12 6.54 6.76
C TRP A 29 0.33 5.03 6.78
N LEU A 30 1.41 4.56 7.42
CA LEU A 30 1.67 3.14 7.62
C LEU A 30 0.56 2.45 8.41
N PHE A 31 0.06 3.10 9.45
CA PHE A 31 -1.06 2.59 10.23
C PHE A 31 -2.32 2.45 9.38
N ILE A 32 -2.65 3.45 8.57
CA ILE A 32 -3.80 3.40 7.66
C ILE A 32 -3.69 2.22 6.68
N VAL A 33 -2.53 2.06 6.03
CA VAL A 33 -2.33 0.96 5.06
C VAL A 33 -2.45 -0.41 5.72
N LEU A 34 -1.94 -0.57 6.95
CA LEU A 34 -2.06 -1.82 7.70
C LEU A 34 -3.53 -2.12 8.05
N VAL A 35 -4.25 -1.15 8.60
CA VAL A 35 -5.64 -1.31 9.01
C VAL A 35 -6.54 -1.58 7.80
N SER A 36 -6.35 -0.86 6.70
CA SER A 36 -7.15 -1.05 5.48
C SER A 36 -6.85 -2.39 4.80
N SER A 37 -5.60 -2.85 4.76
CA SER A 37 -5.24 -4.12 4.12
C SER A 37 -5.70 -5.31 4.96
N SER A 38 -5.58 -5.23 6.28
CA SER A 38 -6.02 -6.27 7.20
C SER A 38 -7.56 -6.39 7.25
N SER A 39 -8.30 -5.29 7.19
CA SER A 39 -9.76 -5.32 7.15
C SER A 39 -10.29 -5.97 5.87
N VAL A 40 -9.77 -5.59 4.70
CA VAL A 40 -10.16 -6.20 3.41
C VAL A 40 -9.85 -7.70 3.41
N LEU A 41 -8.62 -8.09 3.77
CA LEU A 41 -8.25 -9.51 3.83
C LEU A 41 -9.16 -10.28 4.80
N GLY A 42 -9.41 -9.75 5.99
CA GLY A 42 -10.24 -10.40 7.00
C GLY A 42 -11.69 -10.61 6.57
N ILE A 43 -12.32 -9.57 6.01
CA ILE A 43 -13.72 -9.64 5.55
C ILE A 43 -13.85 -10.68 4.43
N PHE A 44 -13.04 -10.60 3.38
CA PHE A 44 -13.14 -11.53 2.25
C PHE A 44 -12.71 -12.97 2.61
N ALA A 45 -11.75 -13.14 3.52
CA ALA A 45 -11.41 -14.47 4.05
C ALA A 45 -12.59 -15.10 4.81
N SER A 46 -13.29 -14.31 5.63
CA SER A 46 -14.47 -14.81 6.36
C SER A 46 -15.58 -15.23 5.39
N PHE A 47 -15.87 -14.43 4.36
CA PHE A 47 -16.87 -14.81 3.36
C PHE A 47 -16.46 -16.04 2.56
N SER A 48 -15.18 -16.20 2.22
CA SER A 48 -14.67 -17.41 1.55
C SER A 48 -14.84 -18.67 2.40
N SER A 49 -14.62 -18.56 3.72
CA SER A 49 -14.87 -19.66 4.66
C SER A 49 -16.35 -20.05 4.71
N VAL A 50 -17.26 -19.07 4.72
CA VAL A 50 -18.71 -19.33 4.70
C VAL A 50 -19.12 -20.01 3.39
N GLN A 51 -18.65 -19.51 2.24
CA GLN A 51 -18.95 -20.16 0.95
C GLN A 51 -18.44 -21.60 0.88
N SER A 52 -17.28 -21.88 1.46
CA SER A 52 -16.73 -23.23 1.55
C SER A 52 -17.59 -24.18 2.39
N GLN A 53 -18.21 -23.68 3.47
CA GLN A 53 -19.14 -24.46 4.29
C GLN A 53 -20.46 -24.73 3.56
N LEU A 54 -20.94 -23.76 2.78
CA LEU A 54 -22.16 -23.90 1.99
C LEU A 54 -21.94 -24.71 0.70
N SER A 55 -20.71 -25.15 0.41
CA SER A 55 -20.33 -25.88 -0.81
C SER A 55 -20.75 -25.15 -2.10
N LEU A 56 -20.75 -23.82 -2.06
CA LEU A 56 -21.02 -22.96 -3.20
C LEU A 56 -19.72 -22.63 -3.94
N GLY A 57 -19.81 -22.42 -5.26
CA GLY A 57 -18.66 -22.02 -6.05
C GLY A 57 -18.16 -20.64 -5.64
N THR A 58 -16.89 -20.53 -5.25
CA THR A 58 -16.28 -19.24 -4.87
C THR A 58 -16.00 -18.38 -6.11
N PRO A 59 -16.59 -17.18 -6.21
CA PRO A 59 -16.36 -16.31 -7.36
C PRO A 59 -14.93 -15.73 -7.33
N TRP A 60 -14.40 -15.44 -8.52
CA TRP A 60 -13.01 -15.01 -8.69
C TRP A 60 -12.65 -13.72 -7.93
N TYR A 61 -13.62 -12.82 -7.76
CA TYR A 61 -13.40 -11.54 -7.09
C TYR A 61 -13.11 -11.68 -5.59
N PHE A 62 -13.51 -12.80 -4.96
CA PHE A 62 -13.14 -13.10 -3.57
C PHE A 62 -11.63 -13.34 -3.46
N THR A 63 -11.11 -14.27 -4.27
CA THR A 63 -9.68 -14.60 -4.30
C THR A 63 -8.83 -13.41 -4.73
N TYR A 64 -9.34 -12.59 -5.66
CA TYR A 64 -8.71 -11.34 -6.07
C TYR A 64 -8.52 -10.37 -4.89
N ASN A 65 -9.58 -10.09 -4.13
CA ASN A 65 -9.52 -9.16 -3.00
C ASN A 65 -8.66 -9.69 -1.83
N ILE A 66 -8.66 -11.01 -1.59
CA ILE A 66 -7.76 -11.64 -0.62
C ILE A 66 -6.29 -11.45 -1.04
N THR A 67 -5.98 -11.69 -2.31
CA THR A 67 -4.63 -11.53 -2.86
C THR A 67 -4.17 -10.07 -2.79
N ASN A 68 -5.05 -9.13 -3.11
CA ASN A 68 -4.78 -7.70 -3.02
C ASN A 68 -4.53 -7.24 -1.57
N GLY A 69 -5.35 -7.70 -0.61
CA GLY A 69 -5.13 -7.47 0.81
C GLY A 69 -3.79 -8.04 1.30
N ALA A 70 -3.42 -9.24 0.84
CA ALA A 70 -2.13 -9.86 1.17
C ALA A 70 -0.94 -9.09 0.56
N LEU A 71 -1.06 -8.60 -0.69
CA LEU A 71 -0.05 -7.72 -1.29
C LEU A 71 0.10 -6.40 -0.52
N GLY A 72 -1.00 -5.83 -0.03
CA GLY A 72 -0.97 -4.62 0.82
C GLY A 72 -0.21 -4.84 2.13
N ILE A 73 -0.43 -5.98 2.79
CA ILE A 73 0.32 -6.37 4.00
C ILE A 73 1.80 -6.61 3.67
N ALA A 74 2.09 -7.30 2.57
CA ALA A 74 3.47 -7.52 2.12
C ALA A 74 4.19 -6.19 1.83
N PHE A 75 3.51 -5.24 1.21
CA PHE A 75 4.02 -3.89 0.98
C PHE A 75 4.26 -3.14 2.30
N PHE A 76 3.37 -3.26 3.28
CA PHE A 76 3.59 -2.69 4.62
C PHE A 76 4.85 -3.27 5.29
N ILE A 77 5.06 -4.59 5.24
CA ILE A 77 6.27 -5.23 5.77
C ILE A 77 7.53 -4.73 5.05
N LEU A 78 7.46 -4.59 3.72
CA LEU A 78 8.53 -4.01 2.92
C LEU A 78 8.85 -2.57 3.35
N LEU A 79 7.85 -1.75 3.63
CA LEU A 79 8.06 -0.39 4.13
C LEU A 79 8.73 -0.38 5.50
N LEU A 80 8.33 -1.24 6.44
CA LEU A 80 9.00 -1.38 7.73
C LEU A 80 10.48 -1.76 7.57
N TYR A 81 10.78 -2.66 6.64
CA TYR A 81 12.15 -3.04 6.31
C TYR A 81 12.98 -1.85 5.78
N LEU A 82 12.42 -1.04 4.87
CA LEU A 82 13.09 0.16 4.34
C LEU A 82 13.34 1.23 5.42
N ILE A 83 12.42 1.37 6.38
CA ILE A 83 12.56 2.27 7.53
C ILE A 83 13.72 1.82 8.42
N ASN A 84 13.83 0.53 8.70
CA ASN A 84 14.94 -0.04 9.47
C ASN A 84 16.29 0.27 8.81
N ASN A 85 16.37 0.18 7.48
CA ASN A 85 17.57 0.46 6.71
C ASN A 85 17.89 1.96 6.52
N ARG A 86 17.06 2.86 7.07
CA ARG A 86 17.20 4.34 6.93
C ARG A 86 17.29 4.81 5.46
N ALA A 87 16.81 3.98 4.53
CA ALA A 87 16.88 4.19 3.09
C ALA A 87 15.46 4.17 2.53
N LEU A 88 14.69 5.23 2.81
CA LEU A 88 13.42 5.46 2.14
C LEU A 88 13.72 6.03 0.75
N LEU A 89 13.81 5.16 -0.25
CA LEU A 89 13.81 5.59 -1.63
C LEU A 89 12.38 6.05 -1.97
N PRO A 90 12.12 7.36 -2.20
CA PRO A 90 10.78 7.87 -2.51
C PRO A 90 10.15 7.17 -3.71
N GLY A 91 10.97 6.74 -4.68
CA GLY A 91 10.51 6.04 -5.87
C GLY A 91 9.74 4.76 -5.57
N ILE A 92 10.23 3.91 -4.64
CA ILE A 92 9.60 2.61 -4.33
C ILE A 92 8.24 2.82 -3.68
N VAL A 93 8.12 3.80 -2.79
CA VAL A 93 6.87 4.10 -2.08
C VAL A 93 5.80 4.57 -3.07
N ILE A 94 6.15 5.50 -3.96
CA ILE A 94 5.23 6.05 -4.97
C ILE A 94 4.78 4.95 -5.92
N LEU A 95 5.72 4.19 -6.49
CA LEU A 95 5.41 3.14 -7.47
C LEU A 95 4.57 2.02 -6.85
N GLY A 96 4.94 1.56 -5.65
CA GLY A 96 4.17 0.53 -4.93
C GLY A 96 2.77 1.00 -4.54
N SER A 97 2.63 2.25 -4.07
CA SER A 97 1.32 2.82 -3.75
C SER A 97 0.42 2.97 -4.98
N PHE A 98 0.98 3.31 -6.13
CA PHE A 98 0.24 3.45 -7.38
C PHE A 98 -0.29 2.10 -7.89
N ILE A 99 0.54 1.05 -7.86
CA ILE A 99 0.12 -0.31 -8.24
C ILE A 99 -0.99 -0.81 -7.32
N LEU A 100 -0.79 -0.69 -6.00
CA LEU A 100 -1.80 -1.11 -5.02
C LEU A 100 -3.10 -0.31 -5.17
N PHE A 101 -3.01 0.98 -5.48
CA PHE A 101 -4.18 1.81 -5.75
C PHE A 101 -5.00 1.30 -6.93
N ILE A 102 -4.37 0.95 -8.06
CA ILE A 102 -5.08 0.39 -9.22
C ILE A 102 -5.73 -0.96 -8.85
N LEU A 103 -5.00 -1.83 -8.16
CA LEU A 103 -5.53 -3.13 -7.73
C LEU A 103 -6.74 -2.96 -6.79
N TRP A 104 -6.67 -2.00 -5.87
CA TRP A 104 -7.79 -1.63 -5.01
C TRP A 104 -8.99 -1.08 -5.79
N LEU A 105 -8.75 -0.21 -6.76
CA LEU A 105 -9.80 0.41 -7.57
C LEU A 105 -10.58 -0.64 -8.35
N VAL A 106 -9.89 -1.60 -8.97
CA VAL A 106 -10.54 -2.73 -9.67
C VAL A 106 -11.40 -3.55 -8.71
N GLY A 107 -10.90 -3.83 -7.50
CA GLY A 107 -11.66 -4.54 -6.47
C GLY A 107 -12.96 -3.82 -6.11
N LEU A 108 -12.89 -2.50 -5.84
CA LEU A 108 -14.07 -1.69 -5.50
C LEU A 108 -15.10 -1.59 -6.63
N ILE A 109 -14.64 -1.50 -7.89
CA ILE A 109 -15.56 -1.47 -9.04
C ILE A 109 -16.35 -2.78 -9.11
N VAL A 110 -15.67 -3.92 -9.01
CA VAL A 110 -16.34 -5.23 -9.08
C VAL A 110 -17.33 -5.40 -7.94
N ILE A 111 -16.95 -5.07 -6.69
CA ILE A 111 -17.86 -5.13 -5.55
C ILE A 111 -19.08 -4.22 -5.77
N SER A 112 -18.89 -3.04 -6.37
CA SER A 112 -20.00 -2.13 -6.65
C SER A 112 -20.97 -2.70 -7.68
N ILE A 113 -20.47 -3.39 -8.72
CA ILE A 113 -21.31 -4.05 -9.72
C ILE A 113 -22.04 -5.25 -9.09
N GLU A 114 -21.39 -6.01 -8.22
CA GLU A 114 -22.03 -7.16 -7.56
C GLU A 114 -23.02 -6.75 -6.46
N LEU A 115 -22.99 -5.50 -5.99
CA LEU A 115 -23.95 -5.01 -4.99
C LEU A 115 -25.13 -4.25 -5.61
N TRP A 116 -24.88 -3.52 -6.70
CA TRP A 116 -25.82 -2.58 -7.32
C TRP A 116 -26.08 -2.84 -8.82
N GLY A 117 -25.50 -3.90 -9.38
CA GLY A 117 -25.53 -4.15 -10.83
C GLY A 117 -26.81 -4.85 -11.28
N PRO A 118 -27.15 -4.80 -12.60
CA PRO A 118 -28.42 -5.30 -13.13
C PRO A 118 -28.67 -6.81 -12.92
N GLN A 119 -27.61 -7.59 -12.73
CA GLN A 119 -27.67 -9.05 -12.49
C GLN A 119 -27.32 -9.41 -11.04
N GLY A 120 -26.68 -8.49 -10.31
CA GLY A 120 -26.17 -8.68 -8.95
C GLY A 120 -26.90 -7.82 -7.91
N ASP A 121 -28.08 -7.30 -8.22
CA ASP A 121 -28.84 -6.43 -7.32
C ASP A 121 -29.35 -7.22 -6.11
N VAL A 122 -28.48 -7.40 -5.12
CA VAL A 122 -28.84 -7.95 -3.80
C VAL A 122 -29.78 -7.00 -3.07
N ASN A 123 -29.65 -5.69 -3.29
CA ASN A 123 -30.51 -4.69 -2.66
C ASN A 123 -31.95 -4.76 -3.20
N GLY A 124 -32.13 -5.06 -4.48
CA GLY A 124 -33.44 -5.26 -5.11
C GLY A 124 -34.05 -6.66 -4.89
N ASN A 125 -33.24 -7.70 -4.72
CA ASN A 125 -33.71 -9.07 -4.47
C ASN A 125 -34.02 -9.37 -3.00
N CYS A 126 -33.51 -8.57 -2.05
CA CYS A 126 -33.77 -8.72 -0.62
C CYS A 126 -34.74 -7.67 -0.05
N ALA A 127 -35.52 -7.01 -0.93
CA ALA A 127 -36.62 -6.12 -0.55
C ALA A 127 -37.92 -6.90 -0.25
#